data_AF-A0A7K0T0F7-F1
#
_entry.id   AF-A0A7K0T0F7-F1
#
_cell.length_a   1.000
_cell.length_b   1.000
_cell.length_c   1.000
_cell.angle_alpha   90.00
_cell.angle_beta   90.00
_cell.angle_gamma   90.00
#
_symmetry.space_group_name_H-M   'P 1'
#
loop_
_entity.id
_entity.type
_entity.pdbx_description
1 polymer ?
#
loop_
_entity_poly.entity_id
_entity_poly.type
_entity_poly.pdbx_seq_one_letter_code
_entity_poly.pdbx_strand_id
1 'polypeptide(L)'
;MSKKNKIYWFEGVTEKGVKSLLTDENSRFGWLRPQRNRRVLVSLMVVGLIAVSMGSYWPTLKTNMNLSDGAEIVIYSVTAIFVIFAVLVGYLFLRISVRGIGDAPNELLDERQIKVRDTSFRYAYYAMGYVVLGLLLLMLFGPELKMFQPEGNDGSYLVIATLFAFSSMPSMVLAWRERDI
;
A
#
# COMPACT_ATOMS: atom_id res chain seq x y z
N MET A 1 -0.43 -33.32 21.90
CA MET A 1 -0.93 -33.42 20.50
C MET A 1 -0.40 -32.24 19.70
N SER A 2 0.45 -32.46 18.70
CA SER A 2 0.92 -31.40 17.81
C SER A 2 -0.27 -30.89 16.98
N LYS A 3 -0.81 -29.71 17.31
CA LYS A 3 -1.89 -29.09 16.52
C LYS A 3 -1.37 -28.87 15.09
N LYS A 4 -1.97 -29.57 14.11
CA LYS A 4 -1.72 -29.34 12.68
C LYS A 4 -1.95 -27.85 12.39
N ASN A 5 -0.99 -27.20 11.72
CA ASN A 5 -1.13 -25.80 11.31
C ASN A 5 -2.13 -25.73 10.15
N LYS A 6 -3.34 -25.20 10.38
CA LYS A 6 -4.32 -25.02 9.31
C LYS A 6 -3.86 -23.90 8.36
N ILE A 7 -3.93 -24.18 7.06
CA ILE A 7 -3.64 -23.20 6.00
C ILE A 7 -4.96 -22.69 5.46
N TYR A 8 -5.15 -21.37 5.52
CA TYR A 8 -6.29 -20.65 4.98
C TYR A 8 -5.94 -20.18 3.58
N TRP A 9 -6.31 -20.97 2.57
CA TRP A 9 -5.92 -20.72 1.17
C TRP A 9 -6.55 -19.46 0.58
N PHE A 10 -7.76 -19.09 1.01
CA PHE A 10 -8.47 -17.92 0.48
C PHE A 10 -7.84 -16.61 0.97
N GLU A 11 -7.40 -16.59 2.23
CA GLU A 11 -6.74 -15.45 2.87
C GLU A 11 -5.21 -15.49 2.70
N GLY A 12 -4.65 -16.61 2.23
CA GLY A 12 -3.22 -16.81 2.03
C GLY A 12 -2.41 -16.81 3.33
N VAL A 13 -3.03 -17.18 4.46
CA VAL A 13 -2.40 -17.14 5.80
C VAL A 13 -2.40 -18.49 6.49
N THR A 14 -1.49 -18.68 7.43
CA THR A 14 -1.45 -19.87 8.28
C THR A 14 -1.95 -19.54 9.68
N GLU A 15 -2.64 -20.49 10.32
CA GLU A 15 -3.18 -20.34 11.67
C GLU A 15 -2.11 -19.91 12.67
N LYS A 16 -0.93 -20.55 12.62
CA LYS A 16 0.21 -20.20 13.49
C LYS A 16 0.71 -18.78 13.24
N GLY A 17 0.79 -18.35 11.98
CA GLY A 17 1.23 -17.00 11.63
C GLY A 17 0.29 -15.93 12.16
N VAL A 18 -1.03 -16.10 11.95
CA VAL A 18 -2.03 -15.17 12.45
C VAL A 18 -2.03 -15.12 13.98
N LYS A 19 -2.00 -16.28 14.65
CA LYS A 19 -1.93 -16.32 16.13
C LYS A 19 -0.67 -15.66 16.68
N SER A 20 0.48 -15.85 16.04
CA SER A 20 1.70 -15.14 16.46
C SER A 20 1.55 -13.62 16.36
N LEU A 21 0.95 -13.10 15.28
CA LEU A 21 0.75 -11.66 15.11
C LEU A 21 -0.26 -11.05 16.09
N LEU A 22 -1.30 -11.83 16.45
CA LEU A 22 -2.34 -11.40 17.39
C LEU A 22 -1.86 -11.45 18.85
N THR A 23 -1.13 -12.50 19.24
CA THR A 23 -0.77 -12.79 20.64
C THR A 23 0.61 -12.26 21.04
N ASP A 24 1.57 -12.04 20.13
CA ASP A 24 2.89 -11.53 20.52
C ASP A 24 2.78 -10.10 21.04
N GLU A 25 2.88 -9.88 22.35
CA GLU A 25 2.92 -8.54 22.93
C GLU A 25 4.33 -7.91 22.77
N ASN A 26 5.37 -8.73 22.69
CA ASN A 26 6.78 -8.34 22.63
C ASN A 26 7.46 -8.76 21.32
N SER A 27 6.87 -8.41 20.17
CA SER A 27 7.50 -8.65 18.88
C SER A 27 8.64 -7.66 18.62
N ARG A 28 9.66 -8.04 17.84
CA ARG A 28 10.75 -7.13 17.38
C ARG A 28 10.23 -5.84 16.73
N PHE A 29 8.97 -5.83 16.30
CA PHE A 29 8.28 -4.73 15.64
C PHE A 29 7.25 -4.02 16.53
N GLY A 30 7.29 -4.22 17.86
CA GLY A 30 6.40 -3.56 18.81
C GLY A 30 6.41 -2.03 18.73
N TRP A 31 7.53 -1.44 18.29
CA TRP A 31 7.66 0.00 18.06
C TRP A 31 6.78 0.53 16.92
N LEU A 32 6.27 -0.32 16.01
CA LEU A 32 5.34 0.08 14.95
C LEU A 32 3.88 0.20 15.45
N ARG A 33 3.57 -0.30 16.65
CA ARG A 33 2.21 -0.37 17.19
C ARG A 33 1.63 0.94 17.71
N PRO A 34 2.41 1.88 18.28
CA PRO A 34 1.87 3.16 18.72
C PRO A 34 1.16 3.88 17.57
N GLN A 35 0.01 4.49 17.86
CA GLN A 35 -0.81 5.16 16.84
C GLN A 35 -0.02 6.24 16.09
N ARG A 36 0.90 6.94 16.76
CA ARG A 36 1.77 7.94 16.13
C ARG A 36 2.63 7.32 15.01
N ASN A 37 3.28 6.19 15.29
CA ASN A 37 4.17 5.54 14.34
C ASN A 37 3.38 4.91 13.19
N ARG A 38 2.19 4.35 13.47
CA ARG A 38 1.26 3.89 12.42
C ARG A 38 0.84 5.00 11.48
N ARG A 39 0.52 6.20 11.99
CA ARG A 39 0.19 7.35 11.16
C ARG A 39 1.36 7.81 10.30
N VAL A 40 2.57 7.82 10.86
CA VAL A 40 3.79 8.12 10.08
C VAL A 40 4.00 7.10 8.96
N LEU A 41 3.79 5.80 9.22
CA LEU A 41 3.86 4.77 8.17
C LEU A 41 2.82 4.98 7.07
N VAL A 42 1.58 5.32 7.43
CA VAL A 42 0.53 5.63 6.46
C VAL A 42 0.94 6.84 5.61
N SER A 43 1.45 7.91 6.22
CA SER A 43 1.96 9.08 5.50
C SER A 43 3.11 8.73 4.57
N LEU A 44 4.08 7.92 5.03
CA LEU A 44 5.19 7.43 4.21
C LEU A 44 4.69 6.59 3.03
N MET A 45 3.67 5.76 3.22
CA MET A 45 3.05 4.99 2.14
C MET A 45 2.36 5.90 1.12
N VAL A 46 1.60 6.91 1.56
CA VAL A 46 0.99 7.88 0.65
C VAL A 46 2.07 8.61 -0.18
N VAL A 47 3.15 9.06 0.46
CA VAL A 47 4.27 9.71 -0.23
C VAL A 47 4.94 8.73 -1.22
N GLY A 48 5.13 7.47 -0.83
CA GLY A 48 5.68 6.44 -1.70
C GLY A 48 4.80 6.17 -2.93
N LEU A 49 3.47 6.10 -2.75
CA LEU A 49 2.52 5.92 -3.85
C LEU A 49 2.53 7.10 -4.82
N ILE A 50 2.64 8.33 -4.30
CA ILE A 50 2.80 9.53 -5.13
C ILE A 50 4.13 9.50 -5.88
N ALA A 51 5.22 9.07 -5.23
CA ALA A 51 6.51 8.94 -5.88
C ALA A 51 6.49 7.87 -6.99
N VAL A 52 5.79 6.75 -6.78
CA VAL A 52 5.57 5.74 -7.83
C VAL A 52 4.78 6.36 -8.98
N SER A 53 3.66 7.04 -8.72
CA SER A 53 2.85 7.64 -9.79
C SER A 53 3.60 8.72 -10.58
N MET A 54 4.48 9.47 -9.91
CA MET A 54 5.38 10.43 -10.57
C MET A 54 6.39 9.77 -11.52
N GLY A 55 6.67 8.47 -11.37
CA GLY A 55 7.46 7.68 -12.32
C GLY A 55 6.93 7.76 -13.75
N SER A 56 5.63 7.96 -13.92
CA SER A 56 5.04 8.15 -15.26
C SER A 56 5.49 9.43 -15.97
N TYR A 57 5.98 10.45 -15.25
CA TYR A 57 6.54 11.68 -15.83
C TYR A 57 8.03 11.57 -16.20
N TRP A 58 8.62 10.39 -16.07
CA TRP A 58 10.03 10.16 -16.40
C TRP A 58 10.45 10.59 -17.82
N PRO A 59 9.66 10.34 -18.89
CA PRO A 59 10.01 10.80 -20.23
C PRO A 59 10.21 12.31 -20.31
N THR A 60 9.39 13.08 -19.59
CA THR A 60 9.49 14.54 -19.49
C THR A 60 10.71 14.97 -18.67
N LEU A 61 11.07 14.23 -17.62
CA LEU A 61 12.27 14.53 -16.84
C LEU A 61 13.56 14.24 -17.64
N LYS A 62 13.57 13.17 -18.44
CA LYS A 62 14.69 12.81 -19.34
C LYS A 62 15.02 13.97 -20.27
N THR A 63 14.04 14.51 -20.99
CA THR A 63 14.24 15.58 -21.97
C THR A 63 14.81 16.86 -21.35
N ASN A 64 14.46 17.16 -20.10
CA ASN A 64 14.95 18.35 -19.40
C ASN A 64 16.36 18.18 -18.79
N MET A 65 16.78 16.95 -18.48
CA MET A 65 18.05 16.69 -17.76
C MET A 65 19.26 16.43 -18.67
N ASN A 66 19.05 16.29 -19.99
CA ASN A 66 20.11 16.18 -21.02
C ASN A 66 21.23 15.17 -20.65
N LEU A 67 20.84 14.00 -20.15
CA LEU A 67 21.75 12.96 -19.68
C LEU A 67 22.23 12.09 -20.88
N SER A 68 23.21 11.21 -20.66
CA SER A 68 23.72 10.31 -21.71
C SER A 68 22.90 9.02 -21.78
N ASP A 69 22.57 8.56 -22.99
CA ASP A 69 21.61 7.46 -23.24
C ASP A 69 21.86 6.18 -22.41
N GLY A 70 23.13 5.84 -22.13
CA GLY A 70 23.48 4.64 -21.36
C GLY A 70 23.34 4.78 -19.84
N ALA A 71 23.69 5.93 -19.27
CA ALA A 71 23.63 6.15 -17.81
C ALA A 71 22.17 6.41 -17.35
N GLU A 72 21.36 7.02 -18.20
CA GLU A 72 19.95 7.31 -17.95
C GLU A 72 19.12 6.06 -17.67
N ILE A 73 19.25 5.05 -18.52
CA ILE A 73 18.48 3.80 -18.41
C ILE A 73 18.81 3.10 -17.10
N VAL A 74 20.07 3.11 -16.69
CA VAL A 74 20.53 2.51 -15.44
C VAL A 74 19.99 3.30 -14.25
N ILE A 75 20.12 4.63 -14.22
CA ILE A 75 19.64 5.46 -13.12
C ILE A 75 18.12 5.31 -12.96
N TYR A 76 17.37 5.34 -14.06
CA TYR A 76 15.92 5.20 -14.02
C TYR A 76 15.50 3.84 -13.49
N SER A 77 15.99 2.76 -14.09
CA SER A 77 15.61 1.40 -13.71
C SER A 77 15.95 1.11 -12.25
N VAL A 78 17.14 1.51 -11.79
CA VAL A 78 17.55 1.36 -10.39
C VAL A 78 16.63 2.16 -9.46
N THR A 79 16.33 3.42 -9.80
CA THR A 79 15.47 4.28 -8.97
C THR A 79 14.03 3.76 -8.93
N ALA A 80 13.46 3.36 -10.07
CA ALA A 80 12.12 2.81 -10.17
C ALA A 80 11.98 1.52 -9.37
N ILE A 81 12.94 0.59 -9.51
CA ILE A 81 12.96 -0.66 -8.73
C ILE A 81 13.07 -0.35 -7.24
N PHE A 82 13.95 0.57 -6.85
CA PHE A 82 14.13 0.96 -5.45
C PHE A 82 12.85 1.54 -4.84
N VAL A 83 12.18 2.45 -5.54
CA VAL A 83 10.93 3.09 -5.06
C VAL A 83 9.81 2.06 -4.94
N ILE A 84 9.63 1.19 -5.94
CA ILE A 84 8.62 0.11 -5.89
C ILE A 84 8.92 -0.84 -4.73
N PHE A 85 10.19 -1.22 -4.54
CA PHE A 85 10.59 -2.08 -3.43
C PHE A 85 10.37 -1.41 -2.07
N ALA A 86 10.64 -0.11 -1.95
CA ALA A 86 10.38 0.66 -0.73
C ALA A 86 8.87 0.68 -0.39
N VAL A 87 7.99 0.86 -1.39
CA VAL A 87 6.54 0.79 -1.20
C VAL A 87 6.08 -0.61 -0.79
N LEU A 88 6.64 -1.67 -1.41
CA LEU A 88 6.37 -3.06 -1.02
C LEU A 88 6.76 -3.33 0.44
N VAL A 89 7.96 -2.92 0.83
CA VAL A 89 8.44 -3.07 2.21
C VAL A 89 7.57 -2.25 3.18
N GLY A 90 7.20 -1.03 2.81
CA GLY A 90 6.28 -0.20 3.59
C GLY A 90 4.92 -0.86 3.78
N TYR A 91 4.36 -1.48 2.74
CA TYR A 91 3.12 -2.25 2.82
C TYR A 91 3.23 -3.43 3.80
N LEU A 92 4.32 -4.20 3.76
CA LEU A 92 4.55 -5.30 4.69
C LEU A 92 4.66 -4.80 6.14
N PHE A 93 5.37 -3.70 6.39
CA PHE A 93 5.42 -3.10 7.72
C PHE A 93 4.06 -2.61 8.20
N LEU A 94 3.26 -2.05 7.29
CA LEU A 94 1.91 -1.60 7.61
C LEU A 94 1.02 -2.78 8.00
N ARG A 95 1.12 -3.92 7.30
CA ARG A 95 0.43 -5.18 7.64
C ARG A 95 0.82 -5.70 9.03
N ILE A 96 2.10 -5.66 9.38
CA ILE A 96 2.59 -6.04 10.72
C ILE A 96 2.08 -5.05 11.78
N SER A 97 2.03 -3.76 11.47
CA SER A 97 1.59 -2.72 12.41
C SER A 97 0.13 -2.88 12.86
N VAL A 98 -0.72 -3.45 11.99
CA VAL A 98 -2.14 -3.74 12.27
C VAL A 98 -2.40 -5.18 12.73
N ARG A 99 -1.35 -5.90 13.15
CA ARG A 99 -1.40 -7.30 13.59
C ARG A 99 -1.98 -8.27 12.55
N GLY A 100 -1.97 -7.89 11.26
CA GLY A 100 -2.59 -8.69 10.20
C GLY A 100 -4.10 -8.89 10.36
N ILE A 101 -4.81 -8.07 11.17
CA ILE A 101 -6.27 -8.23 11.39
C ILE A 101 -7.05 -8.14 10.08
N GLY A 102 -6.56 -7.34 9.12
CA GLY A 102 -7.15 -7.24 7.78
C GLY A 102 -7.26 -8.59 7.07
N ASP A 103 -6.28 -9.49 7.26
CA ASP A 103 -6.19 -10.75 6.51
C ASP A 103 -6.41 -11.98 7.38
N ALA A 104 -6.77 -11.77 8.65
CA ALA A 104 -7.04 -12.85 9.58
C ALA A 104 -8.45 -13.44 9.31
N PRO A 105 -8.59 -14.78 9.25
CA PRO A 105 -9.88 -15.43 9.05
C PRO A 105 -10.78 -15.24 10.28
N ASN A 106 -12.09 -15.20 10.06
CA ASN A 106 -13.07 -14.89 11.12
C ASN A 106 -12.99 -15.83 12.32
N GLU A 107 -12.63 -17.10 12.10
CA GLU A 107 -12.53 -18.09 13.18
C GLU A 107 -11.37 -17.83 14.17
N LEU A 108 -10.42 -16.97 13.81
CA LEU A 108 -9.28 -16.60 14.65
C LEU A 108 -9.41 -15.21 15.27
N LEU A 109 -10.48 -14.48 14.94
CA LEU A 109 -10.72 -13.12 15.39
C LEU A 109 -11.83 -13.08 16.43
N ASP A 110 -11.67 -12.21 17.42
CA ASP A 110 -12.73 -11.90 18.36
C ASP A 110 -13.82 -11.06 17.69
N GLU A 111 -15.05 -11.07 18.22
CA GLU A 111 -16.18 -10.30 17.66
C GLU A 111 -15.87 -8.80 17.52
N ARG A 112 -15.12 -8.23 18.46
CA ARG A 112 -14.68 -6.83 18.39
C ARG A 112 -13.75 -6.61 17.20
N GLN A 113 -12.79 -7.52 16.98
CA GLN A 113 -11.83 -7.41 15.88
C GLN A 113 -12.50 -7.54 14.52
N ILE A 114 -13.49 -8.44 14.40
CA ILE A 114 -14.32 -8.58 13.20
C ILE A 114 -15.05 -7.26 12.89
N LYS A 115 -15.75 -6.69 13.88
CA LYS A 115 -16.46 -5.41 13.71
C LYS A 115 -15.53 -4.26 13.29
N VAL A 116 -14.35 -4.17 13.91
CA VAL A 116 -13.34 -3.17 13.58
C VAL A 116 -12.82 -3.34 12.15
N ARG A 117 -12.51 -4.58 11.75
CA ARG A 117 -12.04 -4.91 10.41
C ARG A 117 -13.09 -4.57 9.36
N ASP A 118 -14.33 -5.02 9.52
CA ASP A 118 -15.41 -4.83 8.55
C ASP A 118 -15.76 -3.34 8.41
N THR A 119 -15.76 -2.60 9.52
CA THR A 119 -15.92 -1.15 9.50
C THR A 119 -14.75 -0.50 8.76
N SER A 120 -13.51 -0.95 8.98
CA SER A 120 -12.33 -0.43 8.27
C SER A 120 -12.39 -0.72 6.77
N PHE A 121 -12.82 -1.91 6.36
CA PHE A 121 -13.05 -2.25 4.95
C PHE A 121 -14.06 -1.31 4.31
N ARG A 122 -15.19 -1.04 4.98
CA ARG A 122 -16.20 -0.11 4.48
C ARG A 122 -15.60 1.28 4.16
N TYR A 123 -14.84 1.85 5.08
CA TYR A 123 -14.18 3.14 4.83
C TYR A 123 -13.08 3.06 3.77
N ALA A 124 -12.35 1.94 3.69
CA ALA A 124 -11.39 1.72 2.62
C ALA A 124 -12.09 1.72 1.26
N TYR A 125 -13.22 1.04 1.09
CA TYR A 125 -13.99 1.07 -0.16
C TYR A 125 -14.49 2.47 -0.50
N TYR A 126 -14.93 3.26 0.48
CA TYR A 126 -15.29 4.66 0.23
C TYR A 126 -14.10 5.48 -0.25
N ALA A 127 -12.94 5.35 0.40
CA ALA A 127 -11.71 6.01 -0.02
C ALA A 127 -11.26 5.57 -1.42
N MET A 128 -11.33 4.27 -1.74
CA MET A 128 -11.07 3.74 -3.08
C MET A 128 -12.02 4.36 -4.10
N GLY A 129 -13.31 4.49 -3.77
CA GLY A 129 -14.30 5.16 -4.63
C GLY A 129 -13.91 6.59 -4.98
N TYR A 130 -13.41 7.37 -4.01
CA TYR A 130 -12.89 8.71 -4.27
C TYR A 130 -11.63 8.70 -5.13
N VAL A 131 -10.74 7.72 -4.95
CA VAL A 131 -9.56 7.54 -5.81
C VAL A 131 -9.99 7.24 -7.26
N VAL A 132 -10.93 6.31 -7.46
CA VAL A 132 -11.48 6.01 -8.79
C VAL A 132 -12.12 7.25 -9.41
N LEU A 133 -12.91 8.00 -8.64
CA LEU A 133 -13.52 9.24 -9.12
C LEU A 133 -12.45 10.25 -9.56
N GLY A 134 -11.38 10.43 -8.77
CA GLY A 134 -10.25 11.27 -9.12
C GLY A 134 -9.56 10.83 -10.41
N LEU A 135 -9.34 9.52 -10.56
CA LEU A 135 -8.76 8.93 -11.78
C LEU A 135 -9.66 9.13 -13.01
N LEU A 136 -10.98 8.99 -12.86
CA LEU A 136 -11.95 9.24 -13.93
C LEU A 136 -11.95 10.72 -14.34
N LEU A 137 -11.96 11.65 -13.38
CA LEU A 137 -11.84 13.08 -13.69
C LEU A 137 -10.55 13.40 -14.43
N LEU A 138 -9.45 12.79 -14.00
CA LEU A 138 -8.14 12.93 -14.63
C LEU A 138 -8.10 12.29 -16.03
N MET A 139 -8.86 11.23 -16.30
CA MET A 139 -9.04 10.68 -17.65
C MET A 139 -9.87 11.62 -18.54
N LEU A 140 -10.88 12.30 -17.99
CA LEU A 140 -11.74 13.22 -18.73
C LEU A 140 -11.06 14.55 -19.05
N PHE A 141 -10.42 15.19 -18.06
CA PHE A 141 -9.81 16.52 -18.18
C PHE A 141 -8.30 16.49 -18.44
N GLY A 142 -7.63 15.38 -18.17
CA GLY A 142 -6.19 15.22 -18.37
C GLY A 142 -5.73 15.47 -19.81
N PRO A 143 -6.46 15.03 -20.85
CA PRO A 143 -6.10 15.35 -22.23
C PRO A 143 -6.13 16.85 -22.55
N GLU A 144 -7.17 17.56 -22.09
CA GLU A 144 -7.28 19.03 -22.27
C GLU A 144 -6.14 19.78 -21.57
N LEU A 145 -5.74 19.28 -20.39
CA LEU A 145 -4.64 19.80 -19.59
C LEU A 145 -3.26 19.27 -20.03
N LYS A 146 -3.20 18.51 -21.14
CA LYS A 146 -1.98 17.90 -21.69
C LYS A 146 -1.20 17.04 -20.69
N MET A 147 -1.88 16.45 -19.71
CA MET A 147 -1.25 15.63 -18.67
C MET A 147 -0.84 14.23 -19.15
N PHE A 148 -1.46 13.73 -20.23
CA PHE A 148 -1.15 12.43 -20.85
C PHE A 148 -0.75 12.64 -22.30
N GLN A 149 0.54 12.45 -22.59
CA GLN A 149 1.10 12.62 -23.92
C GLN A 149 2.06 11.47 -24.23
N PRO A 150 2.12 11.00 -25.50
CA PRO A 150 3.03 9.93 -25.91
C PRO A 150 4.50 10.20 -25.59
N GLU A 151 4.92 11.47 -25.61
CA GLU A 151 6.29 11.90 -25.29
C GLU A 151 6.47 12.39 -23.85
N GLY A 152 5.43 12.30 -23.00
CA GLY A 152 5.42 12.92 -21.67
C GLY A 152 5.07 12.01 -20.52
N ASN A 153 3.87 11.42 -20.56
CA ASN A 153 3.28 10.63 -19.47
C ASN A 153 2.46 9.48 -20.06
N ASP A 154 2.95 8.26 -19.83
CA ASP A 154 2.37 7.01 -20.31
C ASP A 154 1.25 6.45 -19.40
N GLY A 155 1.08 7.02 -18.21
CA GLY A 155 0.14 6.57 -17.18
C GLY A 155 0.42 5.20 -16.57
N SER A 156 1.47 4.49 -16.98
CA SER A 156 1.72 3.09 -16.60
C SER A 156 2.03 2.96 -15.11
N TYR A 157 2.89 3.83 -14.57
CA TYR A 157 3.22 3.86 -13.15
C TYR A 157 2.08 4.40 -12.28
N LEU A 158 1.20 5.22 -12.85
CA LEU A 158 -0.03 5.65 -12.17
C LEU A 158 -1.00 4.47 -11.98
N VAL A 159 -1.09 3.55 -12.94
CA VAL A 159 -1.82 2.29 -12.77
C VAL A 159 -1.18 1.42 -11.69
N ILE A 160 0.15 1.26 -11.71
CA ILE A 160 0.88 0.48 -10.69
C ILE A 160 0.65 1.06 -9.29
N ALA A 161 0.77 2.38 -9.14
CA ALA A 161 0.50 3.07 -7.87
C ALA A 161 -0.94 2.85 -7.41
N THR A 162 -1.91 2.85 -8.33
CA THR A 162 -3.33 2.60 -8.01
C THR A 162 -3.54 1.18 -7.48
N LEU A 163 -2.93 0.17 -8.09
CA LEU A 163 -3.01 -1.22 -7.61
C LEU A 163 -2.41 -1.36 -6.20
N PHE A 164 -1.26 -0.75 -5.95
CA PHE A 164 -0.65 -0.72 -4.62
C PHE A 164 -1.49 0.03 -3.59
N ALA A 165 -2.10 1.16 -3.99
CA ALA A 165 -3.01 1.90 -3.15
C ALA A 165 -4.21 1.03 -2.74
N PHE A 166 -4.80 0.29 -3.68
CA PHE A 166 -5.96 -0.55 -3.40
C PHE A 166 -5.62 -1.74 -2.50
N SER A 167 -4.48 -2.38 -2.72
CA SER A 167 -4.02 -3.47 -1.87
C SER A 167 -3.71 -3.01 -0.43
N SER A 168 -3.20 -1.79 -0.26
CA SER A 168 -2.75 -1.28 1.05
C SER A 168 -3.83 -0.50 1.82
N MET A 169 -4.89 -0.04 1.15
CA MET A 169 -5.88 0.86 1.73
C MET A 169 -6.58 0.32 2.99
N PRO A 170 -7.04 -0.95 3.05
CA PRO A 170 -7.67 -1.48 4.25
C PRO A 170 -6.76 -1.40 5.47
N SER A 171 -5.50 -1.80 5.30
CA SER A 171 -4.50 -1.75 6.35
C SER A 171 -4.19 -0.30 6.73
N MET A 172 -4.11 0.62 5.76
CA MET A 172 -3.88 2.06 6.00
C MET A 172 -5.00 2.69 6.83
N VAL A 173 -6.26 2.41 6.48
CA VAL A 173 -7.43 2.91 7.21
C VAL A 173 -7.45 2.38 8.64
N LEU A 174 -7.18 1.09 8.82
CA LEU A 174 -7.13 0.45 10.13
C LEU A 174 -5.99 1.03 10.98
N ALA A 175 -4.81 1.21 10.39
CA ALA A 175 -3.65 1.82 11.03
C ALA A 175 -3.90 3.28 11.47
N TRP A 176 -4.65 4.04 10.67
CA TRP A 176 -4.94 5.45 10.91
C TRP A 176 -6.01 5.67 11.99
N ARG A 177 -7.11 4.92 11.91
CA ARG A 177 -8.32 5.13 12.73
C ARG A 177 -8.20 4.52 14.12
N GLU A 178 -7.76 3.27 14.22
CA GLU A 178 -7.88 2.51 15.46
C GLU A 178 -6.77 2.88 16.44
N ARG A 179 -7.15 3.30 17.65
CA ARG A 179 -6.20 3.63 18.72
C ARG A 179 -5.60 2.36 19.33
N ASP A 180 -6.45 1.40 19.64
CA ASP A 180 -6.08 0.16 20.32
C ASP A 180 -6.40 -1.04 19.42
N ILE A 181 -5.34 -1.67 18.93
CA ILE A 181 -5.36 -2.93 18.19
C ILE A 181 -4.47 -3.90 18.93
#